data_AF-A0AA42FLU2-F1
#
_entry.id   AF-A0AA42FLU2-F1
#
_cell.length_a   1.000
_cell.length_b   1.000
_cell.length_c   1.000
_cell.angle_alpha   90.00
_cell.angle_beta   90.00
_cell.angle_gamma   90.00
#
_symmetry.space_group_name_H-M   'P 1'
#
loop_
_entity.id
_entity.type
_entity.pdbx_description
1 polymer ?
#
loop_
_entity_poly.entity_id
_entity_poly.type
_entity_poly.pdbx_seq_one_letter_code
_entity_poly.pdbx_strand_id
1 'polypeptide(L)'
;MSCYIVNNKTASSIVTALIEMEHIHEFEAQMILNLMMQVNTESVNFRYSEKNPAPNYIFEKQNIIFNDINEEDESKIYRSVMQMIVNIQFYKYQSCEIEYFEETLVYKTLQNLQDELLNQYKSWLVQSKLQSWESVHDKPYHELRFSDECSWGLDD
;
A
#
# COMPACT_ATOMS: atom_id res chain seq x y z
N MET A 1 -7.69 -15.95 13.14
CA MET A 1 -7.15 -15.53 11.84
C MET A 1 -5.65 -15.68 11.89
N SER A 2 -5.04 -16.19 10.82
CA SER A 2 -3.58 -16.31 10.71
C SER A 2 -2.95 -14.92 10.84
N CYS A 3 -1.92 -14.76 11.66
CA CYS A 3 -1.21 -13.49 11.86
C CYS A 3 -0.50 -12.96 10.59
N TYR A 4 -0.57 -13.73 9.49
CA TYR A 4 0.03 -13.41 8.19
C TYR A 4 -0.99 -12.89 7.17
N ILE A 5 -2.29 -13.00 7.46
CA ILE A 5 -3.32 -12.35 6.65
C ILE A 5 -3.30 -10.85 6.96
N VAL A 6 -3.26 -10.03 5.92
CA VAL A 6 -3.29 -8.58 6.06
C VAL A 6 -4.58 -8.16 6.75
N ASN A 7 -4.50 -7.29 7.76
CA ASN A 7 -5.69 -6.87 8.49
C ASN A 7 -6.57 -5.88 7.70
N ASN A 8 -7.80 -5.68 8.18
CA ASN A 8 -8.78 -4.87 7.47
C ASN A 8 -8.32 -3.41 7.32
N LYS A 9 -7.73 -2.84 8.38
CA LYS A 9 -7.29 -1.45 8.37
C LYS A 9 -6.22 -1.19 7.31
N THR A 10 -5.21 -2.07 7.22
CA THR A 10 -4.17 -1.97 6.19
C THR A 10 -4.74 -2.16 4.80
N ALA A 11 -5.54 -3.21 4.58
CA ALA A 11 -6.16 -3.47 3.28
C ALA A 11 -7.08 -2.33 2.83
N SER A 12 -7.94 -1.84 3.71
CA SER A 12 -8.83 -0.70 3.47
C SER A 12 -8.06 0.60 3.23
N SER A 13 -6.90 0.79 3.87
CA SER A 13 -6.04 1.95 3.59
C SER A 13 -5.51 1.93 2.16
N ILE A 14 -5.09 0.77 1.68
CA ILE A 14 -4.60 0.62 0.29
C ILE A 14 -5.74 0.86 -0.70
N VAL A 15 -6.93 0.33 -0.44
CA VAL A 15 -8.11 0.58 -1.29
C VAL A 15 -8.49 2.06 -1.27
N THR A 16 -8.40 2.72 -0.12
CA THR A 16 -8.63 4.17 -0.04
C THR A 16 -7.63 4.94 -0.90
N ALA A 17 -6.34 4.56 -0.88
CA ALA A 17 -5.33 5.16 -1.74
C ALA A 17 -5.65 4.98 -3.23
N LEU A 18 -6.13 3.80 -3.64
CA LEU A 18 -6.57 3.58 -5.02
C LEU A 18 -7.72 4.51 -5.44
N ILE A 19 -8.63 4.84 -4.52
CA ILE A 19 -9.73 5.78 -4.79
C ILE A 19 -9.20 7.21 -4.89
N GLU A 20 -8.38 7.63 -3.92
CA GLU A 20 -7.89 9.02 -3.84
C GLU A 20 -6.91 9.36 -4.96
N MET A 21 -6.19 8.36 -5.47
CA MET A 21 -5.31 8.47 -6.63
C MET A 21 -6.02 8.15 -7.96
N GLU A 22 -7.35 8.02 -7.95
CA GLU A 22 -8.20 7.80 -9.14
C GLU A 22 -7.87 6.53 -9.95
N HIS A 23 -7.26 5.51 -9.33
CA HIS A 23 -7.04 4.20 -9.96
C HIS A 23 -8.32 3.37 -10.02
N ILE A 24 -9.26 3.61 -9.10
CA ILE A 24 -10.58 2.96 -9.04
C ILE A 24 -11.64 3.95 -8.60
N HIS A 25 -12.91 3.67 -8.90
CA HIS A 25 -14.04 4.41 -8.36
C HIS A 25 -14.46 3.86 -6.98
N GLU A 26 -15.02 4.70 -6.10
CA GLU A 26 -15.46 4.29 -4.75
C GLU A 26 -16.48 3.13 -4.76
N PHE A 27 -17.34 3.08 -5.78
CA PHE A 27 -18.26 1.96 -6.01
C PHE A 27 -17.56 0.59 -6.12
N GLU A 28 -16.30 0.57 -6.57
CA GLU A 28 -15.51 -0.66 -6.79
C GLU A 28 -14.76 -1.10 -5.53
N ALA A 29 -14.72 -0.26 -4.48
CA ALA A 29 -13.85 -0.42 -3.32
C ALA A 29 -14.03 -1.78 -2.61
N GLN A 30 -15.28 -2.17 -2.32
CA GLN A 30 -15.55 -3.44 -1.65
C GLN A 30 -15.16 -4.66 -2.51
N MET A 31 -15.35 -4.58 -3.83
CA MET A 31 -14.96 -5.65 -4.75
C MET A 31 -13.45 -5.81 -4.81
N ILE A 32 -12.71 -4.69 -4.88
CA ILE A 32 -11.25 -4.68 -4.86
C ILE A 32 -10.71 -5.21 -3.53
N LEU A 33 -11.28 -4.78 -2.39
CA LEU A 33 -10.93 -5.31 -1.07
C LEU A 33 -11.10 -6.83 -1.03
N ASN A 34 -12.23 -7.34 -1.50
CA ASN A 34 -12.49 -8.79 -1.52
C ASN A 34 -11.46 -9.53 -2.40
N LEU A 35 -11.15 -8.99 -3.58
CA LEU A 35 -10.16 -9.58 -4.48
C LEU A 35 -8.76 -9.59 -3.85
N MET A 36 -8.36 -8.49 -3.21
CA MET A 36 -7.10 -8.41 -2.47
C MET A 36 -7.02 -9.46 -1.36
N MET A 37 -8.07 -9.63 -0.58
CA MET A 37 -8.06 -10.60 0.51
C MET A 37 -8.10 -12.05 0.02
N GLN A 38 -8.72 -12.32 -1.12
CA GLN A 38 -8.66 -13.63 -1.77
C GLN A 38 -7.24 -13.98 -2.20
N VAL A 39 -6.54 -13.08 -2.90
CA VAL A 39 -5.16 -13.29 -3.33
C VAL A 39 -4.22 -13.49 -2.14
N ASN A 40 -4.34 -12.64 -1.11
CA ASN A 40 -3.54 -12.76 0.10
C ASN A 40 -3.79 -14.07 0.84
N THR A 41 -5.06 -14.47 0.97
CA THR A 41 -5.41 -15.74 1.65
C THR A 41 -4.91 -16.95 0.87
N GLU A 42 -4.99 -16.93 -0.46
CA GLU A 42 -4.47 -18.01 -1.30
C GLU A 42 -2.96 -18.18 -1.11
N SER A 43 -2.21 -17.07 -1.09
CA SER A 43 -0.77 -17.06 -0.79
C SER A 43 -0.45 -17.61 0.61
N VAL A 44 -1.16 -17.16 1.64
CA VAL A 44 -0.97 -17.65 3.02
C VAL A 44 -1.31 -19.14 3.12
N ASN A 45 -2.40 -19.58 2.50
CA ASN A 45 -2.80 -20.98 2.45
C ASN A 45 -1.73 -21.83 1.75
N PHE A 46 -1.17 -21.35 0.64
CA PHE A 46 -0.08 -22.02 -0.06
C PHE A 46 1.16 -22.16 0.85
N ARG A 47 1.59 -21.07 1.49
CA ARG A 47 2.76 -21.03 2.40
C ARG A 47 2.66 -22.04 3.54
N TYR A 48 1.47 -22.16 4.13
CA TYR A 48 1.25 -22.97 5.34
C TYR A 48 0.51 -24.28 5.09
N SER A 49 0.25 -24.63 3.82
CA SER A 49 -0.55 -25.81 3.45
C SER A 49 -1.94 -25.83 4.12
N GLU A 50 -2.56 -24.66 4.24
CA GLU A 50 -3.88 -24.46 4.82
C GLU A 50 -4.96 -24.35 3.73
N LYS A 51 -6.24 -24.33 4.14
CA LYS A 51 -7.40 -24.14 3.26
C LYS A 51 -8.45 -23.24 3.91
N ASN A 52 -7.98 -22.16 4.54
CA ASN A 52 -8.85 -21.22 5.22
C ASN A 52 -9.57 -20.33 4.20
N PRO A 53 -10.86 -20.01 4.41
CA PRO A 53 -11.54 -19.03 3.57
C PRO A 53 -10.97 -17.63 3.81
N ALA A 54 -11.04 -16.78 2.78
CA ALA A 54 -10.66 -15.39 2.92
C ALA A 54 -11.54 -14.67 3.97
N PRO A 55 -10.97 -13.72 4.73
CA PRO A 55 -11.74 -12.93 5.67
C PRO A 55 -12.82 -12.11 4.94
N ASN A 56 -13.99 -11.98 5.56
CA ASN A 56 -15.07 -11.14 5.05
C ASN A 56 -14.97 -9.74 5.68
N TYR A 57 -14.08 -8.91 5.14
CA TYR A 57 -13.90 -7.54 5.59
C TYR A 57 -14.92 -6.60 4.94
N ILE A 58 -15.35 -5.60 5.71
CA ILE A 58 -16.18 -4.50 5.21
C ILE A 58 -15.25 -3.32 4.96
N PHE A 59 -15.31 -2.79 3.74
CA PHE A 59 -14.54 -1.62 3.37
C PHE A 59 -15.01 -0.42 4.18
N GLU A 60 -14.07 0.21 4.86
CA GLU A 60 -14.26 1.51 5.50
C GLU A 60 -13.20 2.45 4.95
N LYS A 61 -13.64 3.58 4.40
CA LYS A 61 -12.70 4.59 3.89
C LYS A 61 -11.83 5.08 5.05
N GLN A 62 -10.52 4.95 4.87
CA GLN A 62 -9.56 5.39 5.87
C GLN A 62 -9.29 6.89 5.70
N ASN A 63 -8.91 7.58 6.78
CA ASN A 63 -8.48 8.97 6.65
C ASN A 63 -7.00 8.99 6.25
N ILE A 64 -6.72 9.28 4.97
CA ILE A 64 -5.37 9.32 4.41
C ILE A 64 -5.14 10.73 3.87
N ILE A 65 -3.99 11.31 4.22
CA ILE A 65 -3.72 12.75 4.03
C ILE A 65 -3.09 13.02 2.66
N PHE A 66 -3.41 12.29 1.59
CA PHE A 66 -2.72 12.53 0.30
C PHE A 66 -3.01 13.90 -0.29
N ASN A 67 -4.19 14.46 0.02
CA ASN A 67 -4.70 15.66 -0.61
C ASN A 67 -5.24 16.70 0.40
N ASP A 68 -4.83 16.65 1.68
CA ASP A 68 -5.27 17.65 2.65
C ASP A 68 -4.46 18.95 2.51
N ILE A 69 -4.93 19.79 1.59
CA ILE A 69 -4.39 21.12 1.26
C ILE A 69 -4.46 22.10 2.45
N ASN A 70 -5.13 21.74 3.55
CA ASN A 70 -5.24 22.56 4.75
C ASN A 70 -4.19 22.24 5.82
N GLU A 71 -3.35 21.22 5.64
CA GLU A 71 -2.26 20.98 6.57
C GLU A 71 -1.14 22.03 6.40
N GLU A 72 -0.84 22.74 7.48
CA GLU A 72 0.30 23.68 7.56
C GLU A 72 1.67 22.97 7.43
N ASP A 73 1.69 21.63 7.52
CA ASP A 73 2.90 20.81 7.52
C ASP A 73 2.87 19.77 6.39
N GLU A 74 3.34 20.19 5.20
CA GLU A 74 3.51 19.34 4.02
C GLU A 74 4.29 18.04 4.32
N SER A 75 5.15 18.01 5.34
CA SER A 75 5.91 16.79 5.67
C SER A 75 5.03 15.64 6.13
N LYS A 76 3.86 15.91 6.73
CA LYS A 76 2.92 14.87 7.17
C LYS A 76 2.21 14.18 6.00
N ILE A 77 1.87 14.93 4.95
CA ILE A 77 1.33 14.38 3.70
C ILE A 77 2.30 13.34 3.16
N TYR A 78 3.58 13.71 3.01
CA TYR A 78 4.57 12.81 2.41
C TYR A 78 5.02 11.68 3.34
N ARG A 79 4.95 11.85 4.66
CA ARG A 79 5.03 10.72 5.62
C ARG A 79 3.90 9.72 5.40
N SER A 80 2.69 10.20 5.10
CA SER A 80 1.55 9.34 4.78
C SER A 80 1.72 8.63 3.44
N VAL A 81 2.31 9.30 2.44
CA VAL A 81 2.75 8.69 1.15
C VAL A 81 3.73 7.56 1.39
N MET A 82 4.78 7.79 2.20
CA MET A 82 5.75 6.74 2.54
C MET A 82 5.07 5.57 3.27
N GLN A 83 4.21 5.84 4.25
CA GLN A 83 3.47 4.78 4.95
C GLN A 83 2.60 3.94 3.99
N MET A 84 1.99 4.56 2.98
CA MET A 84 1.22 3.82 1.98
C MET A 84 2.09 2.94 1.08
N ILE A 85 3.25 3.44 0.65
CA ILE A 85 4.22 2.64 -0.11
C ILE A 85 4.60 1.39 0.71
N VAL A 86 4.84 1.56 2.02
CA VAL A 86 5.14 0.47 2.95
C VAL A 86 3.96 -0.49 3.11
N ASN A 87 2.72 0.00 3.25
CA ASN A 87 1.53 -0.85 3.33
C ASN A 87 1.35 -1.70 2.07
N ILE A 88 1.58 -1.13 0.89
CA ILE A 88 1.53 -1.88 -0.38
C ILE A 88 2.62 -2.96 -0.41
N GLN A 89 3.84 -2.65 0.05
CA GLN A 89 4.92 -3.64 0.13
C GLN A 89 4.63 -4.75 1.12
N PHE A 90 4.07 -4.42 2.28
CA PHE A 90 3.61 -5.39 3.25
C PHE A 90 2.58 -6.34 2.63
N TYR A 91 1.57 -5.81 1.94
CA TYR A 91 0.57 -6.62 1.26
C TYR A 91 1.21 -7.53 0.20
N LYS A 92 2.10 -7.01 -0.65
CA LYS A 92 2.81 -7.80 -1.67
C LYS A 92 3.62 -8.92 -1.04
N TYR A 93 4.37 -8.64 0.02
CA TYR A 93 5.15 -9.63 0.75
C TYR A 93 4.30 -10.75 1.38
N GLN A 94 3.12 -10.43 1.89
CA GLN A 94 2.21 -11.46 2.40
C GLN A 94 1.53 -12.26 1.28
N SER A 95 1.56 -11.77 0.04
CA SER A 95 0.79 -12.32 -1.09
C SER A 95 1.65 -12.98 -2.17
N CYS A 96 2.98 -13.03 -2.02
CA CYS A 96 3.91 -13.42 -3.07
C CYS A 96 4.21 -14.93 -3.21
N GLU A 97 3.55 -15.80 -2.45
CA GLU A 97 3.87 -17.24 -2.43
C GLU A 97 3.19 -18.02 -3.57
N ILE A 98 2.21 -17.42 -4.23
CA ILE A 98 1.58 -18.02 -5.41
C ILE A 98 2.37 -17.70 -6.69
N GLU A 99 2.59 -18.71 -7.53
CA GLU A 99 3.42 -18.64 -8.74
C GLU A 99 3.06 -17.48 -9.70
N TYR A 100 1.78 -17.13 -9.78
CA TYR A 100 1.27 -16.12 -10.70
C TYR A 100 0.91 -14.80 -10.02
N PHE A 101 1.40 -14.54 -8.79
CA PHE A 101 1.05 -13.33 -8.04
C PHE A 101 1.27 -12.05 -8.85
N GLU A 102 2.44 -11.94 -9.49
CA GLU A 102 2.83 -10.77 -10.27
C GLU A 102 1.98 -10.59 -11.56
N GLU A 103 1.29 -11.63 -11.99
CA GLU A 103 0.39 -11.58 -13.15
C GLU A 103 -1.03 -11.13 -12.78
N THR A 104 -1.39 -11.15 -11.49
CA THR A 104 -2.72 -10.80 -11.02
C THR A 104 -3.05 -9.33 -11.28
N LEU A 105 -4.35 -9.03 -11.47
CA LEU A 105 -4.84 -7.66 -11.56
C LEU A 105 -4.47 -6.87 -10.29
N VAL A 106 -4.60 -7.48 -9.12
CA VAL A 106 -4.23 -6.87 -7.83
C VAL A 106 -2.77 -6.40 -7.85
N TYR A 107 -1.84 -7.28 -8.21
CA TYR A 107 -0.42 -6.90 -8.24
C TYR A 107 -0.17 -5.73 -9.20
N LYS A 108 -0.68 -5.81 -10.43
CA LYS A 108 -0.48 -4.78 -11.46
C LYS A 108 -1.04 -3.43 -11.02
N THR A 109 -2.25 -3.41 -10.46
CA THR A 109 -2.88 -2.19 -9.94
C THR A 109 -2.09 -1.61 -8.78
N LEU A 110 -1.66 -2.44 -7.82
CA LEU A 110 -0.86 -1.99 -6.67
C LEU A 110 0.57 -1.58 -7.07
N GLN A 111 1.15 -2.16 -8.11
CA GLN A 111 2.43 -1.75 -8.68
C GLN A 111 2.33 -0.35 -9.28
N ASN A 112 1.32 -0.10 -10.10
CA ASN A 112 1.10 1.22 -10.70
C ASN A 112 0.92 2.31 -9.62
N LEU A 113 0.06 2.06 -8.62
CA LEU A 113 -0.15 2.98 -7.50
C LEU A 113 1.17 3.24 -6.75
N GLN A 114 1.92 2.18 -6.45
CA GLN A 114 3.18 2.31 -5.72
C GLN A 114 4.23 3.12 -6.49
N ASP A 115 4.37 2.88 -7.79
CA ASP A 115 5.33 3.60 -8.62
C ASP A 115 4.98 5.08 -8.71
N GLU A 116 3.68 5.40 -8.82
CA GLU A 116 3.19 6.78 -8.79
C GLU A 116 3.49 7.46 -7.45
N LEU A 117 3.14 6.84 -6.33
CA LEU A 117 3.40 7.36 -4.99
C LEU A 117 4.91 7.54 -4.75
N LEU A 118 5.74 6.59 -5.19
CA LEU A 118 7.19 6.66 -5.04
C LEU A 118 7.79 7.82 -5.86
N ASN A 119 7.30 8.04 -7.08
CA ASN A 119 7.73 9.15 -7.92
C ASN A 119 7.33 10.52 -7.33
N GLN A 120 6.11 10.62 -6.80
CA GLN A 120 5.65 11.83 -6.09
C GLN A 120 6.52 12.10 -4.86
N TYR A 121 6.78 11.08 -4.04
CA TYR A 121 7.61 11.19 -2.85
C TYR A 121 9.06 11.62 -3.16
N LYS A 122 9.69 11.00 -4.17
CA LYS A 122 11.03 11.38 -4.63
C LYS A 122 11.06 12.83 -5.13
N SER A 123 10.04 13.26 -5.85
CA SER A 123 9.93 14.64 -6.35
C SER A 123 9.85 15.63 -5.19
N TRP A 124 9.06 15.34 -4.17
CA TRP A 124 8.97 16.16 -2.97
C TRP A 124 10.27 16.25 -2.19
N LEU A 125 10.97 15.13 -1.96
CA LEU A 125 12.27 15.14 -1.28
C LEU A 125 13.27 16.11 -1.92
N VAL A 126 13.24 16.20 -3.26
CA VAL A 126 14.05 17.14 -4.04
C VAL A 126 13.56 18.58 -3.92
N GLN A 127 12.25 18.81 -4.08
CA GLN A 127 11.65 20.15 -4.01
C GLN A 127 11.82 20.80 -2.62
N SER A 128 11.67 20.00 -1.55
CA SER A 128 11.89 20.43 -0.17
C SER A 128 13.35 20.52 0.24
N LYS A 129 14.29 20.28 -0.69
CA LYS A 129 15.75 20.33 -0.48
C LYS A 129 16.26 19.39 0.62
N LEU A 130 15.51 18.31 0.90
CA LEU A 130 15.91 17.30 1.88
C LEU A 130 16.92 16.33 1.28
N GLN A 131 16.84 16.08 -0.03
CA GLN A 131 17.75 15.24 -0.80
C GLN A 131 17.94 15.80 -2.22
N SER A 132 18.97 15.33 -2.94
CA SER A 132 19.19 15.64 -4.36
C SER A 132 18.59 14.56 -5.26
N TRP A 133 18.28 14.87 -6.52
CA TRP A 133 17.74 13.90 -7.47
C TRP A 133 18.68 12.69 -7.64
N GLU A 134 19.98 12.96 -7.77
CA GLU A 134 21.03 11.95 -7.88
C GLU A 134 21.02 11.00 -6.68
N SER A 135 20.68 11.50 -5.50
CA SER A 135 20.64 10.70 -4.27
C SER A 135 19.36 9.87 -4.07
N VAL A 136 18.32 10.03 -4.90
CA VAL A 136 17.02 9.36 -4.73
C VAL A 136 16.52 8.60 -5.97
N HIS A 137 16.95 8.96 -7.18
CA HIS A 137 16.36 8.44 -8.42
C HIS A 137 16.32 6.90 -8.51
N ASP A 138 17.46 6.24 -8.26
CA ASP A 138 17.57 4.77 -8.34
C ASP A 138 17.31 4.07 -7.00
N LYS A 139 17.00 4.81 -5.93
CA LYS A 139 16.82 4.21 -4.61
C LYS A 139 15.45 3.54 -4.45
N PRO A 140 15.39 2.37 -3.83
CA PRO A 140 14.14 1.79 -3.37
C PRO A 140 13.58 2.59 -2.19
N TYR A 141 12.28 2.44 -1.92
CA TYR A 141 11.59 3.22 -0.88
C TYR A 141 12.23 3.08 0.51
N HIS A 142 12.74 1.91 0.88
CA HIS A 142 13.33 1.62 2.20
C HIS A 142 14.72 2.25 2.41
N GLU A 143 15.29 2.89 1.38
CA GLU A 143 16.51 3.70 1.49
C GLU A 143 16.22 5.21 1.45
N LEU A 144 14.96 5.60 1.30
CA LEU A 144 14.55 6.99 1.30
C LEU A 144 14.30 7.47 2.73
N ARG A 145 14.42 8.79 2.93
CA ARG A 145 14.18 9.43 4.22
C ARG A 145 12.79 9.06 4.76
N PHE A 146 12.65 8.97 6.08
CA PHE A 146 11.40 8.66 6.81
C PHE A 146 10.85 7.23 6.61
N SER A 147 11.52 6.37 5.82
CA SER A 147 11.10 4.98 5.65
C SER A 147 11.27 4.14 6.94
N ASP A 148 12.23 4.50 7.78
CA ASP A 148 12.49 3.91 9.09
C ASP A 148 11.45 4.28 10.15
N GLU A 149 10.64 5.31 9.89
CA GLU A 149 9.57 5.76 10.77
C GLU A 149 8.22 5.07 10.46
N CYS A 150 8.15 4.28 9.39
CA CYS A 150 6.93 3.60 8.96
C CYS A 150 6.72 2.24 9.64
N SER A 151 5.47 1.89 9.87
CA SER A 151 5.08 0.57 10.38
C SER A 151 4.90 -0.45 9.25
N TRP A 152 5.27 -1.70 9.48
CA TRP A 152 5.08 -2.81 8.52
C TRP A 152 3.63 -3.32 8.56
N GLY A 153 2.73 -2.56 7.95
CA GLY A 153 1.28 -2.66 8.15
C GLY A 153 0.80 -1.77 9.29
N LEU A 154 -0.51 -1.53 9.35
CA LEU A 154 -1.15 -0.72 10.39
C LEU A 154 -1.64 -1.60 11.53
N ASP A 155 -1.54 -1.13 12.77
CA ASP A 155 -2.12 -1.82 13.92
C ASP A 155 -3.66 -1.73 13.88
N ASP A 156 -4.34 -2.86 14.17
CA ASP A 156 -5.81 -2.93 14.31
C ASP A 156 -6.32 -2.08 15.48
#